data_AF-A0A3S0M2G6-F1
#
_entry.id   AF-A0A3S0M2G6-F1
#
_cell.length_a   1.000
_cell.length_b   1.000
_cell.length_c   1.000
_cell.angle_alpha   90.00
_cell.angle_beta   90.00
_cell.angle_gamma   90.00
#
_symmetry.space_group_name_H-M   'P 1'
#
loop_
_entity.id
_entity.type
_entity.pdbx_description
1 polymer ?
#
loop_
_entity_poly.entity_id
_entity_poly.type
_entity_poly.pdbx_seq_one_letter_code
_entity_poly.pdbx_strand_id
1 'polypeptide(L)' 'MSLPDKRDKQTDNSYLLFKYASLGGQLIVSLGLAVFAGIKADKWLKISFPLLGWLLPLLVLIVILYKIVKDTAPKK' A
#
# COMPACT_ATOMS: atom_id res chain seq x y z
N MET A 1 31.01 -0.58 38.87
CA MET A 1 29.58 -0.94 38.78
C MET A 1 28.89 0.17 38.00
N SER A 2 28.82 0.03 36.68
CA SER A 2 28.27 1.04 35.78
C SER A 2 26.97 0.47 35.21
N LEU A 3 25.83 1.01 35.64
CA LEU A 3 24.54 0.59 35.13
C LEU A 3 24.34 1.17 33.72
N PRO A 4 23.94 0.38 32.71
CA PRO A 4 23.67 0.91 31.38
C PRO A 4 22.31 1.62 31.34
N ASP A 5 22.40 2.89 30.96
CA ASP A 5 21.56 3.60 29.98
C ASP A 5 20.04 3.41 30.08
N LYS A 6 19.40 4.34 30.81
CA LYS A 6 17.98 4.64 30.62
C LYS A 6 17.81 5.27 29.25
N ARG A 7 17.55 4.45 28.23
CA ARG A 7 16.90 4.90 27.00
C ARG A 7 15.50 5.38 27.38
N ASP A 8 15.42 6.66 27.70
CA ASP A 8 14.16 7.38 27.81
C ASP A 8 13.41 7.16 26.50
N LYS A 9 12.32 6.41 26.61
CA LYS A 9 11.43 6.09 25.51
C LYS A 9 10.57 7.32 25.28
N GLN A 10 11.21 8.41 24.86
CA GLN A 10 10.54 9.63 24.48
C GLN A 10 9.70 9.29 23.25
N THR A 11 8.39 9.19 23.46
CA THR A 11 7.40 9.10 22.40
C THR A 11 7.44 10.39 21.60
N ASP A 12 8.42 10.50 20.72
CA ASP A 12 8.57 11.64 19.83
C ASP A 12 7.41 11.59 18.84
N ASN A 13 6.47 12.52 18.98
CA ASN A 13 5.37 12.69 18.03
C ASN A 13 5.90 12.74 16.58
N SER A 14 7.11 13.28 16.38
CA SER A 14 7.84 13.27 15.12
C SER A 14 8.12 11.87 14.56
N TYR A 15 8.44 10.88 15.40
CA TYR A 15 8.62 9.49 14.98
C TYR A 15 7.30 8.87 14.50
N LEU A 16 6.19 9.14 15.21
CA LEU A 16 4.87 8.69 14.78
C LEU A 16 4.50 9.32 13.44
N LEU A 17 4.71 10.62 13.26
CA LEU A 17 4.47 11.32 11.99
C LEU A 17 5.32 10.74 10.85
N PHE A 18 6.60 10.46 11.09
CA PHE A 18 7.47 9.83 10.09
C PHE A 18 7.04 8.39 9.75
N LYS A 19 6.55 7.65 10.74
CA LYS A 19 5.98 6.31 10.54
C LYS A 19 4.71 6.36 9.69
N TYR A 20 3.82 7.33 9.89
CA TYR A 20 2.65 7.50 9.03
C TYR A 20 3.01 8.03 7.63
N ALA A 21 3.98 8.93 7.53
CA ALA A 21 4.48 9.43 6.25
C ALA A 21 5.12 8.32 5.41
N SER A 22 5.90 7.42 6.03
CA SER A 22 6.48 6.26 5.35
C SER A 22 5.43 5.24 4.93
N LEU A 23 4.43 4.96 5.77
CA LEU A 23 3.28 4.15 5.40
C LEU A 23 2.56 4.76 4.19
N GLY A 24 2.15 6.03 4.27
CA GLY A 24 1.48 6.74 3.17
C GLY A 24 2.33 6.77 1.89
N GLY A 25 3.63 7.02 2.02
CA GLY A 25 4.58 6.99 0.92
C GLY A 25 4.68 5.61 0.28
N GLN A 26 4.74 4.54 1.07
CA GLN A 26 4.75 3.16 0.58
C GLN A 26 3.46 2.84 -0.20
N LEU A 27 2.31 3.33 0.28
CA LEU A 27 1.02 3.18 -0.40
C LEU A 27 1.03 3.92 -1.75
N ILE A 28 1.46 5.18 -1.79
CA ILE A 28 1.54 5.97 -3.04
C ILE A 28 2.52 5.35 -4.03
N VAL A 29 3.70 4.94 -3.56
CA VAL A 29 4.72 4.29 -4.40
C VAL A 29 4.20 2.96 -4.96
N SER A 30 3.56 2.13 -4.13
CA SER A 30 2.98 0.87 -4.58
C SER A 30 1.86 1.06 -5.62
N LEU A 31 1.02 2.07 -5.44
CA LEU A 31 -0.07 2.40 -6.35
C LEU A 31 0.47 2.95 -7.67
N GLY A 32 1.46 3.85 -7.61
CA GLY A 32 2.14 4.39 -8.79
C GLY A 32 2.86 3.30 -9.59
N LEU A 33 3.55 2.38 -8.91
CA LEU A 33 4.21 1.22 -9.54
C LEU A 33 3.19 0.27 -10.18
N ALA A 34 2.08 -0.01 -9.51
CA ALA A 34 1.02 -0.83 -10.06
C ALA A 34 0.49 -0.18 -11.35
N VAL A 35 0.07 1.09 -11.29
CA VAL A 35 -0.46 1.83 -12.45
C VAL A 35 0.56 1.87 -13.59
N PHE A 36 1.83 2.16 -13.29
CA PHE A 36 2.90 2.20 -14.29
C PHE A 36 3.16 0.82 -14.93
N ALA A 37 3.18 -0.24 -14.13
CA ALA A 37 3.30 -1.60 -14.62
C ALA A 37 2.09 -1.99 -15.49
N GLY A 38 0.89 -1.55 -15.10
CA GLY A 38 -0.34 -1.73 -15.89
C GLY A 38 -0.25 -1.07 -17.26
N ILE A 39 0.16 0.20 -17.32
CA ILE A 39 0.34 0.94 -18.59
C ILE A 39 1.42 0.28 -19.47
N LYS A 40 2.53 -0.18 -18.86
CA LYS A 40 3.62 -0.85 -19.59
C LYS A 40 3.19 -2.22 -20.13
N ALA A 41 2.40 -2.97 -19.38
CA ALA A 41 1.82 -4.25 -19.80
C ALA A 41 0.79 -4.08 -20.92
N ASP A 42 -0.06 -3.06 -20.84
CA ASP A 42 -1.06 -2.70 -21.87
C ASP A 42 -0.38 -2.42 -23.22
N LYS A 43 0.74 -1.68 -23.16
CA LYS A 43 1.58 -1.35 -24.33
C LYS A 43 2.28 -2.57 -24.91
N TRP A 44 2.65 -3.55 -24.08
CA TRP A 44 3.20 -4.85 -24.50
C TRP A 44 2.14 -5.74 -25.16
N LEU A 45 0.88 -5.68 -24.70
CA LEU A 45 -0.23 -6.44 -25.27
C LEU A 45 -0.80 -5.85 -26.57
N LYS A 46 -0.34 -4.67 -27.03
CA LYS A 46 -0.86 -3.95 -28.23
C LYS A 46 -2.38 -3.73 -28.20
N ILE A 47 -2.98 -3.62 -27.02
CA ILE A 47 -4.41 -3.29 -26.90
C ILE A 47 -4.52 -1.76 -27.01
N SER A 48 -5.13 -1.26 -28.09
CA SER A 48 -5.30 0.19 -28.36
C SER A 48 -6.22 0.93 -27.38
N PHE A 49 -6.74 0.25 -26.36
CA PHE A 49 -7.70 0.79 -25.42
C PHE A 49 -7.03 0.87 -24.04
N PRO A 50 -7.04 2.02 -23.33
CA PRO A 50 -6.34 2.21 -22.05
C PRO A 50 -7.09 1.47 -20.91
N LEU A 51 -7.31 0.17 -21.09
CA LEU A 51 -8.07 -0.69 -20.20
C LEU A 51 -7.32 -0.86 -18.90
N LEU A 52 -6.01 -1.12 -18.92
CA LEU A 52 -5.24 -1.36 -17.70
C LEU A 52 -5.12 -0.13 -16.79
N GLY A 53 -5.19 1.09 -17.34
CA GLY A 53 -5.23 2.33 -16.54
C GLY A 53 -6.51 2.47 -15.70
N TRP A 54 -7.62 1.86 -16.15
CA TRP A 54 -8.91 1.86 -15.45
C TRP A 54 -9.18 0.55 -14.71
N LEU A 55 -8.68 -0.56 -15.24
CA LEU A 55 -8.83 -1.91 -14.72
C LEU A 55 -7.99 -2.12 -13.46
N LEU A 56 -6.82 -1.50 -13.33
CA LEU A 56 -6.04 -1.57 -12.11
C LEU A 56 -6.73 -0.95 -10.89
N PRO A 57 -7.22 0.31 -10.93
CA PRO A 57 -7.98 0.87 -9.82
C PRO A 57 -9.25 0.04 -9.53
N LEU A 58 -9.92 -0.50 -10.57
CA LEU A 58 -11.06 -1.41 -10.39
C LEU A 58 -10.67 -2.73 -9.71
N LEU A 59 -9.51 -3.30 -10.06
CA LEU A 59 -9.01 -4.55 -9.50
C LEU A 59 -8.54 -4.37 -8.05
N VAL A 60 -7.89 -3.25 -7.74
CA VAL A 60 -7.55 -2.86 -6.35
C VAL A 60 -8.83 -2.74 -5.53
N LEU A 61 -9.88 -2.12 -6.06
CA LEU A 61 -11.18 -2.02 -5.39
C LEU A 61 -11.79 -3.40 -5.12
N ILE A 62 -11.80 -4.30 -6.11
CA ILE A 62 -12.30 -5.68 -5.96
C ILE A 62 -11.50 -6.44 -4.91
N VAL A 63 -10.18 -6.33 -4.89
CA VAL A 63 -9.32 -7.02 -3.91
C VAL A 63 -9.59 -6.51 -2.49
N ILE A 64 -9.77 -5.21 -2.30
CA ILE A 64 -10.12 -4.62 -1.00
C ILE A 64 -11.48 -5.13 -0.54
N LEU A 65 -12.49 -5.08 -1.40
CA LEU A 65 -13.83 -5.59 -1.08
C LEU A 65 -13.81 -7.08 -0.78
N TYR A 66 -13.10 -7.88 -1.57
CA TYR A 66 -12.96 -9.31 -1.34
C TYR A 66 -12.26 -9.61 -0.01
N LYS A 67 -11.18 -8.89 0.32
CA LYS A 67 -10.50 -9.03 1.61
C LYS A 67 -11.42 -8.66 2.76
N ILE A 68 -12.16 -7.55 2.67
CA ILE A 68 -13.10 -7.14 3.73
C ILE A 68 -14.19 -8.20 3.90
N VAL A 69 -14.80 -8.69 2.83
CA VAL A 69 -15.84 -9.73 2.89
C VAL A 69 -15.29 -11.02 3.49
N LYS A 70 -14.09 -11.44 3.09
CA LYS A 70 -13.44 -12.66 3.58
C LYS A 70 -12.98 -12.54 5.04
N ASP A 71 -12.42 -11.40 5.43
CA ASP A 71 -11.96 -11.15 6.81
C ASP A 71 -13.15 -10.92 7.76
N THR A 72 -14.28 -10.43 7.26
CA THR A 72 -15.54 -10.28 8.01
C THR A 72 -16.37 -11.56 8.02
N ALA A 73 -16.05 -12.55 7.17
CA ALA A 73 -16.76 -13.82 7.18
C ALA A 73 -16.47 -14.55 8.51
N PRO A 74 -17.49 -14.85 9.33
CA PRO A 74 -17.29 -15.61 10.55
C PRO A 74 -16.73 -16.98 10.16
N LYS A 75 -15.51 -17.29 10.59
CA LYS A 75 -14.96 -18.65 10.50
C LYS A 75 -15.95 -19.57 11.23
N LYS A 76 -16.66 -20.39 10.48
CA LYS A 76 -17.51 -21.45 11.00
C LYS A 76 -16.68 -22.68 11.31
#